data_AF-A0A2H0WGF7-F1
#
_entry.id   AF-A0A2H0WGF7-F1
#
_cell.length_a   1.000
_cell.length_b   1.000
_cell.length_c   1.000
_cell.angle_alpha   90.00
_cell.angle_beta   90.00
_cell.angle_gamma   90.00
#
_symmetry.space_group_name_H-M   'P 1'
#
loop_
_entity.id
_entity.type
_entity.pdbx_description
1 polymer ?
#
loop_
_entity_poly.entity_id
_entity_poly.type
_entity_poly.pdbx_seq_one_letter_code
_entity_poly.pdbx_strand_id
1 'polypeptide(L)'
;KILDIARAVAPNCRTDMIGIRAGEKIHEEMITETDSLNTFDCGKYYVINPTVPIWKESDWITHFKAKRVEPGFKYNSGANNEWLTVEEIRNLIKQHVDPTFAVSP
;
A
#
# COMPACT_ATOMS: atom_id res chain seq x y z
N LYS A 1 -10.21 -2.25 -8.19
CA LYS A 1 -9.15 -1.22 -8.07
C LYS A 1 -8.11 -1.34 -9.17
N ILE A 2 -7.62 -2.55 -9.52
CA ILE A 2 -6.70 -2.71 -10.67
C ILE A 2 -7.26 -2.14 -11.99
N LEU A 3 -8.58 -2.24 -12.22
CA LEU A 3 -9.26 -1.66 -13.38
C LEU A 3 -9.20 -0.13 -13.43
N ASP A 4 -9.00 0.55 -12.30
CA ASP A 4 -8.87 2.01 -12.28
C ASP A 4 -7.55 2.44 -12.91
N ILE A 5 -6.49 1.64 -12.78
CA ILE A 5 -5.23 1.83 -13.50
C ILE A 5 -5.44 1.67 -15.00
N ALA A 6 -6.12 0.59 -15.42
CA ALA A 6 -6.43 0.38 -16.84
C ALA A 6 -7.22 1.54 -17.45
N ARG A 7 -8.25 2.02 -16.75
CA ARG A 7 -9.06 3.20 -17.14
C ARG A 7 -8.27 4.51 -17.12
N ALA A 8 -7.32 4.66 -16.20
CA ALA A 8 -6.46 5.83 -16.13
C ALA A 8 -5.57 5.93 -17.37
N VAL A 9 -5.00 4.81 -17.81
CA VAL A 9 -4.08 4.73 -18.94
C VAL A 9 -4.81 4.73 -20.30
N ALA A 10 -5.85 3.92 -20.45
CA ALA A 10 -6.49 3.67 -21.74
C ALA A 10 -8.02 3.49 -21.59
N PRO A 11 -8.77 4.58 -21.31
CA PRO A 11 -10.19 4.51 -20.96
C PRO A 11 -11.08 3.92 -22.06
N ASN A 12 -10.69 4.07 -23.32
CA ASN A 12 -11.46 3.64 -24.48
C ASN A 12 -11.01 2.29 -25.06
N CYS A 13 -9.97 1.67 -24.49
CA CYS A 13 -9.49 0.38 -24.97
C CYS A 13 -10.36 -0.77 -24.45
N ARG A 14 -10.54 -1.79 -25.29
CA ARG A 14 -11.15 -3.05 -24.85
C ARG A 14 -10.28 -3.68 -23.76
N THR A 15 -10.89 -4.03 -22.63
CA THR A 15 -10.22 -4.76 -21.55
C THR A 15 -10.63 -6.22 -21.61
N ASP A 16 -9.68 -7.10 -21.91
CA ASP A 16 -9.91 -8.54 -21.98
C ASP A 16 -9.54 -9.21 -20.64
N MET A 17 -10.42 -10.08 -20.15
CA MET A 17 -10.18 -10.84 -18.92
C MET A 17 -9.41 -12.14 -19.24
N ILE A 18 -8.12 -12.14 -18.96
CA ILE A 18 -7.22 -13.29 -19.24
C ILE A 18 -7.04 -14.26 -18.06
N GLY A 19 -7.60 -13.93 -16.89
CA GLY A 19 -7.48 -14.72 -15.67
C GLY A 19 -6.19 -14.44 -14.88
N ILE A 20 -6.00 -15.19 -13.79
CA ILE A 20 -4.85 -15.07 -12.90
C ILE A 20 -3.64 -15.79 -13.48
N ARG A 21 -2.46 -15.16 -13.43
CA ARG A 21 -1.20 -15.79 -13.85
C ARG A 21 -0.65 -16.68 -12.72
N ALA A 22 0.15 -17.68 -13.09
CA ALA A 22 0.77 -18.58 -12.11
C ALA A 22 1.64 -17.79 -11.11
N GLY A 23 1.36 -17.96 -9.82
CA GLY A 23 2.07 -17.28 -8.74
C GLY A 23 1.62 -15.85 -8.44
N GLU A 24 0.64 -15.30 -9.18
CA GLU A 24 0.10 -13.97 -8.91
C GLU A 24 -0.81 -13.98 -7.67
N LYS A 25 -0.69 -12.96 -6.82
CA LYS A 25 -1.57 -12.75 -5.67
C LYS A 25 -2.63 -11.71 -6.02
N ILE A 26 -3.85 -11.89 -5.51
CA ILE A 26 -4.97 -10.94 -5.71
C ILE A 26 -4.79 -9.67 -4.87
N HIS A 27 -4.28 -9.83 -3.66
CA HIS A 27 -3.94 -8.75 -2.75
C HIS A 27 -2.52 -8.93 -2.26
N GLU A 28 -1.82 -7.81 -2.10
CA GLU A 28 -0.50 -7.77 -1.51
C GLU A 28 -0.60 -7.42 -0.03
N GLU A 29 0.29 -7.96 0.77
CA GLU A 29 0.36 -7.74 2.21
C GLU A 29 1.79 -7.30 2.57
N MET A 30 1.90 -6.16 3.25
CA MET A 30 3.18 -5.62 3.72
C MET A 30 3.43 -5.93 5.19
N ILE A 31 2.37 -6.05 6.00
CA ILE A 31 2.45 -6.40 7.42
C ILE A 31 1.43 -7.50 7.66
N THR A 32 1.92 -8.68 8.00
CA THR A 32 1.08 -9.84 8.28
C THR A 32 0.46 -9.74 9.67
N GLU A 33 -0.57 -10.54 9.90
CA GLU A 33 -1.19 -10.67 11.23
C GLU A 33 -0.18 -11.03 12.33
N THR A 34 0.79 -11.87 11.99
CA THR A 34 1.81 -12.32 12.96
C THR A 34 2.81 -11.20 13.23
N ASP A 35 3.20 -10.44 12.20
CA ASP A 35 4.10 -9.30 12.36
C ASP A 35 3.47 -8.16 13.16
N SER A 36 2.14 -8.05 13.17
CA SER A 36 1.40 -7.06 13.96
C SER A 36 1.81 -7.07 15.44
N LEU A 37 2.20 -8.24 15.96
CA LEU A 37 2.63 -8.41 17.34
C LEU A 37 3.88 -7.60 17.71
N ASN A 38 4.71 -7.23 16.73
CA ASN A 38 5.90 -6.39 16.94
C ASN A 38 5.85 -5.11 16.10
N THR A 39 4.67 -4.72 15.61
CA THR A 39 4.51 -3.56 14.73
C THR A 39 4.07 -2.32 15.50
N PHE A 40 4.63 -1.18 15.11
CA PHE A 40 4.33 0.12 15.66
C PHE A 40 3.98 1.13 14.57
N ASP A 41 2.90 1.87 14.76
CA ASP A 41 2.51 3.03 13.98
C ASP A 41 3.31 4.27 14.44
N CYS A 42 4.09 4.84 13.52
CA CYS A 42 4.88 6.06 13.73
C CYS A 42 4.28 7.27 12.98
N GLY A 43 2.99 7.20 12.63
CA GLY A 43 2.22 8.22 11.94
C GLY A 43 2.36 8.15 10.42
N LYS A 44 3.57 8.39 9.89
CA LYS A 44 3.82 8.38 8.44
C LYS A 44 4.28 7.02 7.90
N TYR A 45 4.66 6.12 8.78
CA TYR A 45 5.21 4.81 8.46
C TYR A 45 4.98 3.87 9.63
N TYR A 46 5.13 2.58 9.35
CA TYR A 46 5.13 1.53 10.36
C TYR A 46 6.54 0.99 10.57
N VAL A 47 6.82 0.50 11.76
CA VAL A 47 8.06 -0.22 12.07
C VAL A 47 7.72 -1.57 12.66
N ILE A 48 8.24 -2.63 12.05
CA ILE A 48 8.24 -3.96 12.64
C ILE A 48 9.54 -4.09 13.42
N ASN A 49 9.46 -4.10 14.75
CA ASN A 49 10.61 -4.29 15.61
C ASN A 49 11.08 -5.76 15.57
N PRO A 50 12.38 -6.01 15.81
CA PRO A 50 12.87 -7.36 16.01
C PRO A 50 12.17 -7.98 17.23
N THR A 51 11.96 -9.30 17.19
CA THR A 51 11.32 -10.06 18.29
C THR A 51 12.05 -9.88 19.62
N VAL A 52 13.38 -9.69 19.58
CA VAL A 52 14.22 -9.42 20.75
C VAL A 52 15.04 -8.16 20.50
N PRO A 53 14.56 -6.97 20.91
CA PRO A 53 15.31 -5.73 20.75
C PRO A 53 16.47 -5.65 21.76
N ILE A 54 17.58 -5.05 21.33
CA ILE A 54 18.73 -4.75 22.21
C ILE A 54 18.53 -3.45 23.03
N TRP A 55 17.39 -2.79 22.84
CA TRP A 55 17.00 -1.55 23.52
C TRP A 55 15.75 -1.77 24.37
N LYS A 56 15.48 -0.83 25.29
CA LYS A 56 14.23 -0.80 26.04
C LYS A 56 13.11 -0.30 25.14
N GLU A 57 12.06 -1.10 24.97
CA GLU A 57 10.91 -0.76 24.12
C GLU A 57 10.23 0.55 24.56
N SER A 58 10.11 0.79 25.88
CA SER A 58 9.52 2.02 26.43
C SER A 58 10.21 3.30 25.94
N ASP A 59 11.54 3.27 25.91
CA ASP A 59 12.37 4.41 25.53
C ASP A 59 12.25 4.65 24.02
N TRP A 60 12.21 3.56 23.25
CA TRP A 60 12.01 3.59 21.80
C TRP A 60 10.62 4.16 21.43
N ILE A 61 9.56 3.66 22.06
CA ILE A 61 8.18 4.15 21.88
C ILE A 61 8.10 5.65 22.15
N THR A 62 8.71 6.10 23.26
CA THR A 62 8.70 7.51 23.66
C THR A 62 9.49 8.38 22.67
N HIS A 63 10.67 7.91 22.25
CA HIS A 63 11.54 8.63 21.32
C HIS A 63 10.87 8.85 19.95
N PHE A 64 10.28 7.79 19.39
CA PHE A 64 9.64 7.84 18.07
C PHE A 64 8.17 8.26 18.12
N LYS A 65 7.61 8.51 19.30
CA LYS A 65 6.17 8.75 19.53
C LYS A 65 5.32 7.66 18.89
N ALA A 66 5.83 6.44 18.91
CA ALA A 66 5.24 5.30 18.24
C ALA A 66 4.04 4.76 19.04
N LYS A 67 3.11 4.11 18.37
CA LYS A 67 1.96 3.44 19.00
C LYS A 67 1.93 2.00 18.54
N ARG A 68 1.72 1.06 19.46
CA ARG A 68 1.55 -0.34 19.08
C ARG A 68 0.29 -0.46 18.23
N VAL A 69 0.36 -1.20 17.13
CA VAL A 69 -0.85 -1.51 16.35
C VAL A 69 -1.71 -2.52 17.11
N GLU A 70 -2.99 -2.60 16.75
CA GLU A 70 -3.90 -3.60 17.32
C GLU A 70 -3.43 -5.03 16.98
N PRO A 71 -3.49 -5.98 17.93
CA PRO A 71 -3.24 -7.38 17.64
C PRO A 71 -4.16 -7.86 16.52
N GLY A 72 -3.60 -8.51 15.51
CA GLY A 72 -4.36 -8.94 14.34
C GLY A 72 -4.40 -7.92 13.19
N PHE A 73 -3.79 -6.74 13.38
CA PHE A 73 -3.66 -5.73 12.33
C PHE A 73 -2.99 -6.32 11.09
N LYS A 74 -3.52 -5.96 9.91
CA LYS A 74 -2.99 -6.37 8.61
C LYS A 74 -2.88 -5.14 7.75
N TYR A 75 -1.68 -4.88 7.23
CA TYR A 75 -1.49 -3.83 6.24
C TYR A 75 -1.43 -4.46 4.86
N ASN A 76 -2.62 -4.60 4.25
CA ASN A 76 -2.77 -5.21 2.93
C ASN A 76 -3.56 -4.30 1.98
N SER A 77 -3.38 -4.54 0.69
CA SER A 77 -4.07 -3.77 -0.34
C SER A 77 -5.57 -4.13 -0.45
N GLY A 78 -6.06 -5.18 0.20
CA GLY A 78 -7.47 -5.55 0.18
C GLY A 78 -8.35 -4.68 1.09
N ALA A 79 -7.82 -4.27 2.24
CA ALA A 79 -8.56 -3.56 3.29
C ALA A 79 -8.04 -2.14 3.55
N ASN A 80 -7.30 -1.56 2.59
CA ASN A 80 -6.75 -0.21 2.77
C ASN A 80 -7.87 0.85 2.84
N ASN A 81 -7.65 1.88 3.65
CA ASN A 81 -8.61 2.99 3.82
C ASN A 81 -8.45 4.06 2.73
N GLU A 82 -7.25 4.20 2.19
CA GLU A 82 -6.91 5.21 1.21
C GLU A 82 -6.74 4.59 -0.18
N TRP A 83 -7.39 5.19 -1.16
CA TRP A 83 -7.39 4.71 -2.53
C TRP A 83 -7.27 5.87 -3.49
N LEU A 84 -6.41 5.71 -4.48
CA LEU A 84 -6.30 6.66 -5.58
C LEU A 84 -7.50 6.55 -6.51
N THR A 85 -7.99 7.70 -6.95
CA THR A 85 -8.93 7.88 -8.04
C THR A 85 -8.22 7.79 -9.39
N VAL A 86 -8.99 7.62 -10.47
CA VAL A 86 -8.47 7.63 -11.84
C VAL A 86 -7.70 8.91 -12.14
N GLU A 87 -8.21 10.08 -11.71
CA GLU A 87 -7.55 11.36 -11.94
C GLU A 87 -6.25 11.51 -11.15
N GLU A 88 -6.21 11.06 -9.89
CA GLU A 88 -4.98 11.05 -9.10
C GLU A 88 -3.91 10.16 -9.72
N ILE A 89 -4.30 8.98 -10.25
CA ILE A 89 -3.38 8.11 -10.99
C ILE A 89 -2.83 8.83 -12.22
N ARG A 90 -3.68 9.52 -13.00
CA ARG A 90 -3.23 10.29 -14.18
C ARG A 90 -2.28 11.43 -13.81
N ASN A 91 -2.54 12.11 -12.69
CA ASN A 91 -1.66 13.16 -12.18
C ASN A 91 -0.29 12.59 -11.77
N LEU A 92 -0.26 11.43 -11.11
CA LEU A 92 0.98 10.75 -10.76
C LEU A 92 1.76 10.31 -12.00
N ILE A 93 1.08 9.81 -13.06
CA ILE A 93 1.71 9.49 -14.34
C ILE A 93 2.36 10.74 -14.94
N LYS A 94 1.63 11.87 -14.98
CA LYS A 94 2.18 13.15 -15.46
C LYS A 94 3.39 13.61 -14.66
N GLN A 95 3.32 13.50 -13.34
CA GLN A 95 4.35 13.99 -12.45
C GLN A 95 5.62 13.15 -12.49
N HIS A 96 5.49 11.82 -12.61
CA HIS A 96 6.59 10.89 -12.36
C HIS A 96 7.04 10.06 -13.57
N VAL A 97 6.26 10.02 -14.65
CA VAL A 97 6.52 9.15 -15.81
C VAL A 97 6.57 9.93 -17.11
N ASP A 98 5.49 10.65 -17.47
CA ASP A 98 5.36 11.38 -18.73
C ASP A 98 4.58 12.70 -18.53
N PRO A 99 5.25 13.85 -18.44
CA PRO A 99 4.61 15.17 -18.26
C PRO A 99 3.63 15.56 -19.37
N THR A 100 3.75 14.94 -20.56
CA THR A 100 2.86 15.19 -21.70
C THR A 100 1.70 14.21 -21.77
N PHE A 101 1.60 13.28 -20.82
CA PHE A 101 0.56 12.27 -20.79
C PHE A 101 -0.84 12.89 -20.89
N ALA A 102 -1.57 12.47 -21.92
CA ALA A 102 -2.96 12.86 -22.14
C ALA A 102 -3.72 11.64 -22.66
N VAL A 103 -4.93 11.47 -22.17
CA VAL A 103 -5.86 10.44 -22.67
C VAL A 103 -6.70 11.06 -23.77
N SER A 104 -6.70 10.42 -24.94
CA SER A 104 -7.60 10.81 -26.03
C SER A 104 -9.05 10.54 -25.62
N PRO A 105 -9.98 11.48 -25.93
CA PRO A 105 -11.40 11.31 -25.65
C PRO A 105 -12.01 10.11 -26.39
#